data_AF-A0A8J1YAM0-F1
#
_entry.id   AF-A0A8J1YAM0-F1
#
_cell.length_a   1.000
_cell.length_b   1.000
_cell.length_c   1.000
_cell.angle_alpha   90.00
_cell.angle_beta   90.00
_cell.angle_gamma   90.00
#
_symmetry.space_group_name_H-M   'P 1'
#
loop_
_entity.id
_entity.type
_entity.pdbx_description
1 polymer ?
#
loop_
_entity_poly.entity_id
_entity_poly.type
_entity_poly.pdbx_seq_one_letter_code
_entity_poly.pdbx_strand_id
1 'polypeptide(L)'
;MATSILDFPPELLSYLLSFTGGLDLSNVCQSCRKMRESSRVESIWQRRCKEEYGVSVSAKDLQPFTFYQLYTKLLYKYGSILGLWKPLLGPYGGITHVKLNKDRLEIWLITTSADKEITSPLRQQLLYSIAINLGGPEQVLCHQGHKGTHQCTFLIQGNDKGAYQAGEGENEKVPDECGDAQNNTADDTNDDSDNYSDESENELDNYDWNEIQGKKWSDDTKVKFRVICKRSHDHPNGIHAEYLAWYKEETGKAHASGEQGFEAWFVNLQYGFDEHLLRTKFDIIRTLNTSLKFSRLHLPTNQNGKIIQPGLFKGTYGAHGIEIVKLDYDVDKNEANAIKITGDPNVPAGEWTLNIDLSRPMQLTLAQQKRLADLQDIDIPDISPQIPPQEIPPQPFKIPAGCMERAKDVPSSCIARFHGHGQIAGHAFDNPSTTPGHWIVFNEDSFGFIWMELRSFSIYSRVKETFS
;
A
#
# COMPACT_ATOMS: atom_id res chain seq x y z
N MET A 1 51.67 -26.95 11.20
CA MET A 1 50.64 -26.51 10.24
C MET A 1 49.28 -26.86 10.83
N ALA A 2 48.27 -25.99 10.73
CA ALA A 2 46.91 -26.34 11.11
C ALA A 2 46.44 -27.52 10.26
N THR A 3 45.95 -28.59 10.90
CA THR A 3 45.52 -29.83 10.24
C THR A 3 44.00 -29.96 10.20
N SER A 4 43.31 -29.17 11.02
CA SER A 4 41.86 -29.11 11.11
C SER A 4 41.39 -27.66 11.13
N ILE A 5 40.18 -27.40 10.63
CA ILE A 5 39.52 -26.09 10.77
C ILE A 5 39.39 -25.69 12.26
N LEU A 6 39.28 -26.68 13.16
CA LEU A 6 39.19 -26.44 14.60
C LEU A 6 40.50 -25.95 15.21
N ASP A 7 41.61 -25.98 14.49
CA ASP A 7 42.90 -25.45 14.97
C ASP A 7 42.95 -23.92 14.87
N PHE A 8 42.04 -23.29 14.11
CA PHE A 8 41.99 -21.84 14.00
C PHE A 8 41.53 -21.16 15.31
N PRO A 9 42.03 -19.96 15.62
CA PRO A 9 41.53 -19.15 16.72
C PRO A 9 40.07 -18.70 16.48
N PRO A 10 39.29 -18.43 17.54
CA PRO A 10 37.87 -18.08 17.42
C PRO A 10 37.57 -16.92 16.48
N GLU A 11 38.45 -15.92 16.40
CA GLU A 11 38.31 -14.73 15.54
C GLU A 11 38.35 -15.10 14.06
N LEU A 12 39.26 -15.99 13.67
CA LEU A 12 39.34 -16.49 12.30
C LEU A 12 38.16 -17.40 11.96
N LEU A 13 37.69 -18.21 12.91
CA LEU A 13 36.47 -18.99 12.74
C LEU A 13 35.26 -18.07 12.54
N SER A 14 35.06 -17.08 13.39
CA SER A 14 33.95 -16.13 13.25
C SER A 14 34.03 -15.31 11.96
N TYR A 15 35.23 -14.95 11.51
CA TYR A 15 35.44 -14.32 10.21
C TYR A 15 34.99 -15.22 9.05
N LEU A 16 35.42 -16.49 9.03
CA LEU A 16 35.03 -17.47 8.01
C LEU A 16 33.50 -17.71 8.02
N LEU A 17 32.91 -17.86 9.21
CA LEU A 17 31.47 -18.05 9.37
C LEU A 17 30.66 -16.81 8.93
N SER A 18 31.23 -15.61 8.94
CA SER A 18 30.56 -14.40 8.47
C SER A 18 30.18 -14.42 6.98
N PHE A 19 30.77 -15.33 6.20
CA PHE A 19 30.48 -15.54 4.77
C PHE A 19 29.42 -16.62 4.52
N THR A 20 28.96 -17.32 5.56
CA THR A 20 27.94 -18.38 5.44
C THR A 20 26.54 -17.80 5.65
N GLY A 21 25.53 -18.39 4.99
CA GLY A 21 24.14 -17.99 5.15
C GLY A 21 23.58 -18.38 6.51
N GLY A 22 22.51 -17.72 6.96
CA GLY A 22 21.92 -17.99 8.28
C GLY A 22 21.44 -19.43 8.48
N LEU A 23 20.96 -20.08 7.41
CA LEU A 23 20.58 -21.49 7.45
C LEU A 23 21.80 -22.40 7.64
N ASP A 24 22.89 -22.15 6.91
CA ASP A 24 24.13 -22.93 7.06
C ASP A 24 24.75 -22.73 8.44
N LEU A 25 24.71 -21.50 8.98
CA LEU A 25 25.12 -21.21 10.35
C LEU A 25 24.38 -22.07 11.38
N SER A 26 23.09 -22.35 11.14
CA SER A 26 22.30 -23.24 12.00
C SER A 26 22.82 -24.68 11.98
N ASN A 27 23.32 -25.16 10.83
CA ASN A 27 23.95 -26.48 10.73
C ASN A 27 25.35 -26.49 11.36
N VAL A 28 26.16 -25.46 11.09
CA VAL A 28 27.52 -25.37 11.62
C VAL A 28 27.53 -25.31 13.15
N CYS A 29 26.61 -24.56 13.76
CA CYS A 29 26.54 -24.43 15.22
C CYS A 29 26.19 -25.74 15.95
N GLN A 30 25.66 -26.74 15.23
CA GLN A 30 25.34 -28.06 15.77
C GLN A 30 26.52 -29.02 15.72
N SER A 31 27.58 -28.70 14.97
CA SER A 31 28.69 -29.64 14.73
C SER A 31 29.60 -29.84 15.94
N CYS A 32 29.95 -28.76 16.66
CA CYS A 32 30.72 -28.83 17.90
C CYS A 32 30.59 -27.56 18.75
N ARG A 33 31.02 -27.64 20.02
CA ARG A 33 30.99 -26.50 20.95
C ARG A 33 31.77 -25.28 20.44
N LYS A 34 32.96 -25.49 19.88
CA LYS A 34 33.80 -24.40 19.38
C LYS A 34 33.12 -23.65 18.24
N MET A 35 32.53 -24.37 17.28
CA MET A 35 31.76 -23.77 16.18
C MET A 35 30.51 -23.06 16.68
N ARG A 36 29.80 -23.63 17.66
CA ARG A 36 28.63 -22.99 18.29
C ARG A 36 28.97 -21.66 18.97
N GLU A 37 30.10 -21.59 19.67
CA GLU A 37 30.56 -20.37 20.34
C GLU A 37 31.02 -19.34 19.30
N SER A 38 31.83 -19.74 18.32
CA SER A 38 32.29 -18.87 17.23
C SER A 38 31.18 -18.35 16.33
N SER A 39 30.10 -19.11 16.14
CA SER A 39 28.95 -18.68 15.33
C SER A 39 28.05 -17.68 16.04
N ARG A 40 28.15 -17.52 17.37
CA ARG A 40 27.30 -16.62 18.17
C ARG A 40 27.81 -15.18 18.25
N VAL A 41 28.87 -14.86 17.53
CA VAL A 41 29.38 -13.49 17.47
C VAL A 41 28.36 -12.57 16.78
N GLU A 42 28.00 -11.48 17.45
CA GLU A 42 26.92 -10.57 17.04
C GLU A 42 27.12 -9.95 15.66
N SER A 43 28.36 -9.64 15.28
CA SER A 43 28.66 -9.05 13.97
C SER A 43 28.31 -9.99 12.81
N ILE A 44 28.35 -11.31 13.01
CA ILE A 44 27.90 -12.30 12.02
C ILE A 44 26.42 -12.11 11.77
N TRP A 45 25.60 -12.10 12.84
CA TRP A 45 24.15 -12.00 12.73
C TRP A 45 23.69 -10.63 12.30
N GLN A 46 24.36 -9.56 12.72
CA GLN A 46 24.09 -8.21 12.19
C GLN A 46 24.28 -8.17 10.67
N ARG A 47 25.36 -8.79 10.18
CA ARG A 47 25.61 -8.93 8.74
C ARG A 47 24.54 -9.76 8.05
N ARG A 48 24.11 -10.88 8.64
CA ARG A 48 23.02 -11.72 8.10
C ARG A 48 21.70 -10.95 8.02
N CYS A 49 21.31 -10.21 9.06
CA CYS A 49 20.11 -9.36 9.04
C CYS A 49 20.14 -8.36 7.87
N LYS A 50 21.31 -7.75 7.62
CA LYS A 50 21.47 -6.78 6.53
C LYS A 50 21.49 -7.42 5.15
N GLU A 51 22.31 -8.46 4.95
CA GLU A 51 22.49 -9.07 3.63
C GLU A 51 21.30 -9.92 3.19
N GLU A 52 20.60 -10.57 4.11
CA GLU A 52 19.49 -11.48 3.77
C GLU A 52 18.12 -10.81 3.80
N TYR A 53 17.95 -9.77 4.63
CA TYR A 53 16.67 -9.10 4.83
C TYR A 53 16.69 -7.58 4.59
N GLY A 54 17.84 -7.00 4.21
CA GLY A 54 17.97 -5.56 4.00
C GLY A 54 17.87 -4.72 5.29
N VAL A 55 17.86 -5.36 6.46
CA VAL A 55 17.59 -4.71 7.74
C VAL A 55 18.86 -4.10 8.32
N SER A 56 18.79 -2.82 8.71
CA SER A 56 19.83 -2.13 9.44
C SER A 56 19.26 -1.47 10.71
N VAL A 57 19.64 -1.99 11.88
CA VAL A 57 19.26 -1.44 13.19
C VAL A 57 20.51 -1.27 14.05
N SER A 58 20.53 -0.25 14.90
CA SER A 58 21.66 -0.03 15.81
C SER A 58 21.62 -1.02 16.98
N ALA A 59 22.79 -1.41 17.49
CA ALA A 59 22.84 -2.29 18.67
C ALA A 59 22.16 -1.67 19.90
N LYS A 60 22.13 -0.32 20.00
CA LYS A 60 21.46 0.41 21.07
C LYS A 60 19.94 0.29 20.97
N ASP A 61 19.39 0.44 19.76
CA ASP A 61 17.95 0.37 19.52
C ASP A 61 17.41 -1.05 19.64
N LEU A 62 18.26 -2.06 19.43
CA LEU A 62 17.90 -3.47 19.56
C LEU A 62 17.88 -3.97 21.02
N GLN A 63 18.50 -3.24 21.96
CA GLN A 63 18.52 -3.66 23.36
C GLN A 63 17.09 -3.83 23.91
N PRO A 64 16.84 -4.87 24.74
CA PRO A 64 17.81 -5.78 25.36
C PRO A 64 18.20 -6.99 24.49
N PHE A 65 17.76 -7.06 23.24
CA PHE A 65 17.97 -8.22 22.37
C PHE A 65 19.30 -8.18 21.62
N THR A 66 19.70 -9.35 21.15
CA THR A 66 20.88 -9.53 20.31
C THR A 66 20.49 -9.72 18.84
N PHE A 67 21.41 -9.46 17.90
CA PHE A 67 21.18 -9.73 16.48
C PHE A 67 20.94 -11.20 16.20
N TYR A 68 21.58 -12.10 16.96
CA TYR A 68 21.25 -13.53 16.92
C TYR A 68 19.77 -13.78 17.24
N GLN A 69 19.24 -13.14 18.30
CA GLN A 69 17.83 -13.27 18.67
C GLN A 69 16.92 -12.62 17.62
N LEU A 70 17.24 -11.43 17.15
CA LEU A 70 16.50 -10.76 16.07
C LEU A 70 16.37 -11.65 14.84
N TYR A 71 17.49 -12.25 14.40
CA TYR A 71 17.50 -13.14 13.27
C TYR A 71 16.66 -14.39 13.54
N THR A 72 16.97 -15.13 14.60
CA THR A 72 16.40 -16.47 14.83
C THR A 72 14.97 -16.46 15.36
N LYS A 73 14.55 -15.39 16.04
CA LYS A 73 13.22 -15.26 16.65
C LYS A 73 12.25 -14.44 15.80
N LEU A 74 12.74 -13.52 14.97
CA LEU A 74 11.87 -12.62 14.20
C LEU A 74 12.11 -12.75 12.70
N LEU A 75 13.29 -12.38 12.20
CA LEU A 75 13.52 -12.25 10.76
C LEU A 75 13.49 -13.59 10.01
N TYR A 76 13.97 -14.66 10.62
CA TYR A 76 13.92 -15.99 9.98
C TYR A 76 12.48 -16.43 9.68
N LYS A 77 11.55 -16.13 10.57
CA LYS A 77 10.13 -16.50 10.44
C LYS A 77 9.34 -15.50 9.59
N TYR A 78 9.54 -14.22 9.86
CA TYR A 78 8.68 -13.13 9.38
C TYR A 78 9.39 -12.16 8.44
N GLY A 79 10.70 -12.27 8.25
CA GLY A 79 11.45 -11.31 7.43
C GLY A 79 11.03 -11.30 5.96
N SER A 80 10.35 -12.34 5.48
CA SER A 80 9.75 -12.35 4.14
C SER A 80 8.57 -11.39 3.98
N ILE A 81 7.98 -10.91 5.07
CA ILE A 81 6.91 -9.91 4.99
C ILE A 81 7.43 -8.48 4.91
N LEU A 82 8.74 -8.25 5.02
CA LEU A 82 9.33 -6.91 4.84
C LEU A 82 9.03 -6.35 3.44
N GLY A 83 8.87 -5.02 3.38
CA GLY A 83 8.63 -4.27 2.16
C GLY A 83 7.19 -3.81 2.00
N LEU A 84 6.78 -3.57 0.75
CA LEU A 84 5.49 -2.98 0.41
C LEU A 84 4.41 -4.01 0.05
N TRP A 85 3.19 -3.67 0.45
CA TRP A 85 2.01 -4.50 0.29
C TRP A 85 0.78 -3.67 -0.06
N LYS A 86 -0.20 -4.31 -0.69
CA LYS A 86 -1.55 -3.81 -0.92
C LYS A 86 -2.51 -4.49 0.06
N PRO A 87 -3.19 -3.75 0.95
CA PRO A 87 -4.27 -4.28 1.75
C PRO A 87 -5.52 -4.49 0.87
N LEU A 88 -6.22 -5.61 1.08
CA LEU A 88 -7.48 -5.91 0.38
C LEU A 88 -8.63 -5.23 1.11
N LEU A 89 -8.82 -3.93 0.85
CA LEU A 89 -9.87 -3.08 1.41
C LEU A 89 -11.02 -2.85 0.42
N GLY A 90 -11.51 -3.93 -0.19
CA GLY A 90 -12.53 -3.86 -1.25
C GLY A 90 -12.05 -2.98 -2.42
N PRO A 91 -12.89 -2.07 -2.95
CA PRO A 91 -12.51 -1.23 -4.08
C PRO A 91 -11.47 -0.15 -3.72
N TYR A 92 -11.23 0.11 -2.42
CA TYR A 92 -10.39 1.22 -1.98
C TYR A 92 -8.89 0.91 -1.99
N GLY A 93 -8.51 -0.35 -1.81
CA GLY A 93 -7.10 -0.77 -1.76
C GLY A 93 -6.28 0.01 -0.72
N GLY A 94 -5.00 0.27 -1.03
CA GLY A 94 -4.08 0.92 -0.09
C GLY A 94 -2.63 0.58 -0.34
N ILE A 95 -1.76 1.19 0.48
CA ILE A 95 -0.36 0.81 0.59
C ILE A 95 -0.08 0.52 2.04
N THR A 96 0.54 -0.62 2.32
CA THR A 96 1.16 -0.87 3.63
C THR A 96 2.65 -1.09 3.49
N HIS A 97 3.41 -0.60 4.47
CA HIS A 97 4.84 -0.75 4.55
C HIS A 97 5.20 -1.52 5.81
N VAL A 98 5.84 -2.67 5.62
CA VAL A 98 6.36 -3.50 6.70
C VAL A 98 7.84 -3.23 6.86
N LYS A 99 8.23 -2.71 8.02
CA LYS A 99 9.62 -2.36 8.33
C LYS A 99 10.00 -2.84 9.72
N LEU A 100 11.28 -3.12 9.93
CA LEU A 100 11.80 -3.32 11.28
C LEU A 100 11.95 -1.96 11.95
N ASN A 101 11.37 -1.82 13.15
CA ASN A 101 11.63 -0.72 14.05
C ASN A 101 12.11 -1.29 15.38
N LYS A 102 13.36 -1.00 15.77
CA LYS A 102 13.99 -1.54 16.99
C LYS A 102 13.97 -3.07 17.02
N ASP A 103 13.06 -3.65 17.78
CA ASP A 103 12.91 -5.07 18.12
C ASP A 103 11.67 -5.73 17.49
N ARG A 104 10.91 -4.99 16.68
CA ARG A 104 9.63 -5.45 16.14
C ARG A 104 9.47 -5.11 14.67
N LEU A 105 8.75 -5.97 13.96
CA LEU A 105 8.22 -5.66 12.65
C LEU A 105 6.96 -4.82 12.87
N GLU A 106 6.89 -3.67 12.20
CA GLU A 106 5.74 -2.78 12.23
C GLU A 106 5.10 -2.72 10.84
N ILE A 107 3.78 -2.82 10.82
CA ILE A 107 2.96 -2.81 9.61
C ILE A 107 2.21 -1.49 9.60
N TRP A 108 2.64 -0.58 8.73
CA TRP A 108 2.11 0.78 8.63
C TRP A 108 1.19 0.91 7.43
N LEU A 109 -0.04 1.36 7.62
CA LEU A 109 -0.91 1.83 6.54
C LEU A 109 -0.46 3.22 6.10
N ILE A 110 -0.37 3.40 4.79
CA ILE A 110 -0.02 4.66 4.16
C ILE A 110 -1.25 5.13 3.38
N THR A 111 -1.73 6.32 3.68
CA THR A 111 -2.89 6.92 3.01
C THR A 111 -2.60 8.36 2.61
N THR A 112 -3.50 8.95 1.84
CA THR A 112 -3.43 10.36 1.44
C THR A 112 -3.66 11.28 2.64
N SER A 113 -3.17 12.52 2.53
CA SER A 113 -3.32 13.55 3.55
C SER A 113 -4.77 14.07 3.66
N ALA A 114 -5.15 14.50 4.86
CA ALA A 114 -6.45 15.04 5.20
C ALA A 114 -6.72 16.45 4.64
N ASP A 115 -5.66 17.23 4.38
CA ASP A 115 -5.73 18.58 3.80
C ASP A 115 -6.04 18.56 2.29
N LYS A 116 -5.91 17.37 1.66
CA LYS A 116 -6.26 17.08 0.26
C LYS A 116 -5.56 17.98 -0.76
N GLU A 117 -4.43 18.55 -0.38
CA GLU A 117 -3.51 19.15 -1.33
C GLU A 117 -2.68 18.02 -1.97
N ILE A 118 -2.64 17.97 -3.29
CA ILE A 118 -2.03 16.83 -4.00
C ILE A 118 -0.54 16.67 -3.70
N THR A 119 0.13 17.75 -3.35
CA THR A 119 1.55 17.77 -2.98
C THR A 119 1.79 17.41 -1.52
N SER A 120 0.77 17.36 -0.67
CA SER A 120 0.93 17.06 0.75
C SER A 120 1.49 15.65 0.99
N PRO A 121 2.32 15.47 2.03
CA PRO A 121 2.93 14.18 2.32
C PRO A 121 1.87 13.12 2.68
N LEU A 122 2.17 11.87 2.38
CA LEU A 122 1.34 10.74 2.77
C LEU A 122 1.35 10.60 4.30
N ARG A 123 0.19 10.26 4.87
CA ARG A 123 0.05 9.98 6.30
C ARG A 123 0.31 8.50 6.57
N GLN A 124 0.85 8.20 7.76
CA GLN A 124 1.16 6.84 8.19
C GLN A 124 0.40 6.50 9.47
N GLN A 125 -0.20 5.32 9.52
CA GLN A 125 -0.89 4.78 10.70
C GLN A 125 -0.36 3.38 11.01
N LEU A 126 0.08 3.14 12.24
CA LEU A 126 0.52 1.82 12.67
C LEU A 126 -0.70 0.91 12.82
N LEU A 127 -0.76 -0.19 12.06
CA LEU A 127 -1.84 -1.16 12.16
C LEU A 127 -1.50 -2.30 13.10
N TYR A 128 -0.34 -2.92 12.90
CA TYR A 128 0.06 -4.13 13.61
C TYR A 128 1.55 -4.13 13.94
N SER A 129 1.94 -4.89 14.96
CA SER A 129 3.35 -5.21 15.21
C SER A 129 3.59 -6.66 15.62
N ILE A 130 4.76 -7.18 15.25
CA ILE A 130 5.25 -8.51 15.65
C ILE A 130 6.58 -8.30 16.37
N ALA A 131 6.65 -8.63 17.65
CA ALA A 131 7.81 -8.39 18.51
C ALA A 131 8.37 -9.67 19.12
N ILE A 132 9.66 -9.66 19.43
CA ILE A 132 10.35 -10.77 20.09
C ILE A 132 9.78 -10.96 21.50
N ASN A 133 9.47 -12.21 21.85
CA ASN A 133 9.13 -12.62 23.21
C ASN A 133 10.13 -13.68 23.68
N LEU A 134 10.79 -13.46 24.82
CA LEU A 134 11.76 -14.44 25.37
C LEU A 134 11.08 -15.58 26.12
N GLY A 135 9.88 -15.35 26.66
CA GLY A 135 9.17 -16.30 27.50
C GLY A 135 8.23 -17.25 26.75
N GLY A 136 8.08 -17.10 25.42
CA GLY A 136 7.08 -17.84 24.66
C GLY A 136 7.02 -17.47 23.18
N PRO A 137 5.87 -17.70 22.51
CA PRO A 137 5.67 -17.29 21.11
C PRO A 137 5.74 -15.76 20.96
N GLU A 138 6.03 -15.31 19.72
CA GLU A 138 6.17 -13.88 19.43
C GLU A 138 4.91 -13.09 19.78
N GLN A 139 5.09 -11.84 20.21
CA GLN A 139 3.98 -10.98 20.57
C GLN A 139 3.42 -10.33 19.30
N VAL A 140 2.15 -10.60 19.00
CA VAL A 140 1.47 -10.07 17.81
C VAL A 140 0.36 -9.13 18.25
N LEU A 141 0.53 -7.84 17.97
CA LEU A 141 -0.33 -6.78 18.47
C LEU A 141 -1.08 -6.07 17.34
N CYS A 142 -2.35 -5.77 17.59
CA CYS A 142 -3.14 -4.83 16.82
C CYS A 142 -3.11 -3.47 17.53
N HIS A 143 -2.83 -2.41 16.77
CA HIS A 143 -2.79 -1.02 17.23
C HIS A 143 -4.00 -0.21 16.74
N GLN A 144 -4.95 -0.86 16.06
CA GLN A 144 -6.17 -0.24 15.56
C GLN A 144 -7.25 -0.18 16.64
N GLY A 145 -8.32 0.54 16.33
CA GLY A 145 -9.47 0.70 17.21
C GLY A 145 -9.30 1.81 18.24
N HIS A 146 -10.29 1.91 19.14
CA HIS A 146 -10.38 3.01 20.11
C HIS A 146 -10.06 2.59 21.55
N LYS A 147 -9.82 1.30 21.80
CA LYS A 147 -9.51 0.74 23.12
C LYS A 147 -8.01 0.49 23.36
N GLY A 148 -7.16 0.97 22.44
CA GLY A 148 -5.72 0.84 22.51
C GLY A 148 -5.20 -0.50 21.97
N THR A 149 -3.92 -0.75 22.22
CA THR A 149 -3.20 -1.91 21.68
C THR A 149 -3.66 -3.22 22.34
N HIS A 150 -3.97 -4.23 21.53
CA HIS A 150 -4.48 -5.52 21.98
C HIS A 150 -3.87 -6.69 21.19
N GLN A 151 -3.99 -7.91 21.70
CA GLN A 151 -3.46 -9.11 21.03
C GLN A 151 -4.24 -9.45 19.76
N CYS A 152 -3.55 -9.96 18.75
CA CYS A 152 -4.17 -10.47 17.53
C CYS A 152 -3.41 -11.69 17.00
N THR A 153 -3.99 -12.32 15.98
CA THR A 153 -3.39 -13.45 15.26
C THR A 153 -2.87 -13.00 13.92
N PHE A 154 -1.85 -13.70 13.44
CA PHE A 154 -1.18 -13.40 12.19
C PHE A 154 -0.90 -14.68 11.42
N LEU A 155 -1.23 -14.67 10.13
CA LEU A 155 -1.16 -15.81 9.23
C LEU A 155 -0.34 -15.42 7.99
N ILE A 156 0.64 -16.26 7.63
CA ILE A 156 1.36 -16.18 6.36
C ILE A 156 1.08 -17.46 5.57
N GLN A 157 0.64 -17.31 4.33
CA GLN A 157 0.44 -18.39 3.38
C GLN A 157 1.24 -18.12 2.11
N GLY A 158 1.86 -19.16 1.56
CA GLY A 158 2.59 -19.07 0.31
C GLY A 158 2.30 -20.33 -0.50
N ASN A 159 2.02 -20.14 -1.78
CA ASN A 159 1.49 -21.17 -2.66
C ASN A 159 2.30 -22.49 -2.61
N ASP A 160 3.63 -22.41 -2.50
CA ASP A 160 4.50 -23.59 -2.60
C ASP A 160 5.08 -24.08 -1.26
N LYS A 161 4.73 -23.43 -0.15
CA LYS A 161 5.46 -23.63 1.13
C LYS A 161 4.55 -23.95 2.32
N GLY A 162 3.25 -24.13 2.12
CA GLY A 162 2.28 -24.25 3.22
C GLY A 162 2.15 -22.94 4.02
N ALA A 163 1.46 -22.96 5.15
CA ALA A 163 1.11 -21.75 5.90
C ALA A 163 1.56 -21.79 7.37
N TYR A 164 1.73 -20.61 7.97
CA TYR A 164 2.25 -20.41 9.33
C TYR A 164 1.34 -19.44 10.09
N GLN A 165 1.04 -19.77 11.35
CA GLN A 165 0.24 -18.95 12.25
C GLN A 165 1.03 -18.51 13.49
N ALA A 166 0.83 -17.26 13.91
CA ALA A 166 1.26 -16.71 15.18
C ALA A 166 0.07 -16.10 15.95
N GLY A 167 0.13 -16.15 17.28
CA GLY A 167 -0.94 -15.70 18.18
C GLY A 167 -1.92 -16.81 18.58
N GLU A 168 -2.61 -16.62 19.70
CA GLU A 168 -3.61 -17.57 20.22
C GLU A 168 -4.98 -17.33 19.55
N GLY A 169 -5.56 -18.37 18.93
CA GLY A 169 -6.89 -18.31 18.31
C GLY A 169 -7.05 -19.33 17.18
N GLU A 170 -7.80 -20.41 17.42
CA GLU A 170 -7.99 -21.51 16.48
C GLU A 170 -9.20 -21.34 15.54
N ASN A 171 -10.05 -20.33 15.79
CA ASN A 171 -11.32 -20.18 15.07
C ASN A 171 -11.21 -19.30 13.81
N GLU A 172 -11.90 -19.75 12.75
CA GLU A 172 -11.94 -19.11 11.44
C GLU A 172 -12.73 -17.80 11.42
N LYS A 173 -13.76 -17.71 12.28
CA LYS A 173 -14.57 -16.51 12.54
C LYS A 173 -14.09 -15.80 13.80
N VAL A 174 -13.88 -14.49 13.70
CA VAL A 174 -13.59 -13.63 14.86
C VAL A 174 -14.87 -13.47 15.68
N PRO A 175 -14.91 -13.92 16.94
CA PRO A 175 -16.09 -13.75 17.77
C PRO A 175 -16.37 -12.27 18.06
N ASP A 176 -17.64 -11.95 18.23
CA ASP A 176 -18.07 -10.61 18.64
C ASP A 176 -17.83 -10.39 20.14
N GLU A 177 -17.72 -11.46 20.95
CA GLU A 177 -17.51 -11.36 22.39
C GLU A 177 -16.04 -11.63 22.77
N CYS A 178 -15.47 -10.75 23.59
CA CYS A 178 -14.18 -10.99 24.21
C CYS A 178 -14.41 -11.97 25.36
N GLY A 179 -13.70 -13.09 25.40
CA GLY A 179 -13.86 -14.11 26.43
C GLY A 179 -13.43 -13.63 27.82
N ASP A 180 -14.32 -12.93 28.50
CA ASP A 180 -14.31 -12.72 29.95
C ASP A 180 -15.62 -13.29 30.53
N ALA A 181 -15.52 -13.89 31.71
CA ALA A 181 -16.56 -14.65 32.37
C ALA A 181 -17.93 -13.94 32.38
N GLN A 182 -18.94 -14.68 31.93
CA GLN A 182 -20.39 -14.51 32.14
C GLN A 182 -20.83 -13.15 32.69
N ASN A 183 -21.41 -12.31 31.84
CA ASN A 183 -22.58 -11.54 32.22
C ASN A 183 -23.47 -11.34 30.98
N ASN A 184 -24.57 -12.10 30.94
CA ASN A 184 -25.63 -11.96 29.97
C ASN A 184 -26.32 -10.61 30.15
N THR A 185 -26.22 -9.74 29.15
CA THR A 185 -27.29 -8.82 28.79
C THR A 185 -27.41 -8.84 27.29
N ALA A 186 -28.48 -9.46 26.80
CA ALA A 186 -28.87 -9.43 25.40
C ALA A 186 -29.20 -7.98 25.02
N ASP A 187 -28.61 -7.50 23.92
CA ASP A 187 -29.06 -6.30 23.24
C ASP A 187 -29.20 -6.64 21.76
N ASP A 188 -30.45 -6.69 21.31
CA ASP A 188 -30.84 -6.96 19.93
C ASP A 188 -30.44 -5.76 19.06
N THR A 189 -29.53 -5.98 18.11
CA THR A 189 -29.34 -5.07 16.98
C THR A 189 -29.57 -5.84 15.69
N ASN A 190 -30.65 -5.48 15.00
CA ASN A 190 -30.92 -5.87 13.62
C ASN A 190 -29.85 -5.21 12.73
N ASP A 191 -28.95 -6.02 12.20
CA ASP A 191 -27.92 -5.62 11.23
C ASP A 191 -28.41 -6.00 9.83
N ASP A 192 -29.07 -5.06 9.15
CA ASP A 192 -29.32 -5.14 7.71
C ASP A 192 -28.01 -4.77 6.99
N SER A 193 -27.07 -5.72 6.94
CA SER A 193 -25.90 -5.64 6.07
C SER A 193 -26.21 -6.38 4.76
N ASP A 194 -26.27 -5.63 3.67
CA ASP A 194 -26.34 -6.19 2.32
C ASP A 194 -25.09 -7.05 2.07
N ASN A 195 -25.32 -8.35 1.87
CA ASN A 195 -24.31 -9.37 1.61
C ASN A 195 -23.55 -9.06 0.30
N TYR A 196 -22.35 -8.47 0.40
CA TYR A 196 -21.31 -8.68 -0.60
C TYR A 196 -20.64 -10.03 -0.32
N SER A 197 -21.22 -11.09 -0.87
CA SER A 197 -20.58 -12.41 -0.91
C SER A 197 -19.46 -12.38 -1.95
N ASP A 198 -18.22 -12.27 -1.49
CA ASP A 198 -17.04 -12.51 -2.31
C ASP A 198 -16.83 -14.02 -2.43
N GLU A 199 -17.14 -14.59 -3.60
CA GLU A 199 -17.01 -16.03 -3.90
C GLU A 199 -15.54 -16.52 -3.86
N SER A 200 -14.57 -15.64 -3.60
CA SER A 200 -13.15 -16.00 -3.47
C SER A 200 -12.74 -16.56 -2.08
N GLU A 201 -13.65 -16.62 -1.10
CA GLU A 201 -13.32 -17.11 0.25
C GLU A 201 -13.27 -18.64 0.39
N ASN A 202 -13.83 -19.42 -0.55
CA ASN A 202 -14.10 -20.86 -0.35
C ASN A 202 -13.01 -21.84 -0.83
N GLU A 203 -11.87 -21.39 -1.36
CA GLU A 203 -10.83 -22.31 -1.90
C GLU A 203 -9.62 -22.55 -0.97
N LEU A 204 -9.54 -21.90 0.20
CA LEU A 204 -8.35 -21.94 1.06
C LEU A 204 -8.44 -22.88 2.28
N ASP A 205 -9.59 -23.55 2.48
CA ASP A 205 -9.92 -24.23 3.74
C ASP A 205 -9.42 -25.68 3.85
N ASN A 206 -8.63 -26.18 2.89
CA ASN A 206 -8.35 -27.61 2.75
C ASN A 206 -6.86 -27.97 2.61
N TYR A 207 -5.99 -27.55 3.54
CA TYR A 207 -4.59 -28.03 3.55
C TYR A 207 -4.02 -28.29 4.95
N ASP A 208 -3.19 -29.35 5.03
CA ASP A 208 -2.48 -29.83 6.23
C ASP A 208 -1.34 -28.87 6.64
N TRP A 209 -1.25 -28.59 7.93
CA TRP A 209 -0.51 -27.47 8.54
C TRP A 209 0.84 -27.88 9.16
N ASN A 210 1.28 -29.13 9.01
CA ASN A 210 2.49 -29.62 9.66
C ASN A 210 3.67 -29.81 8.69
N GLU A 211 4.85 -29.43 9.19
CA GLU A 211 6.19 -29.41 8.58
C GLU A 211 6.52 -28.21 7.68
N ILE A 212 7.42 -27.35 8.18
CA ILE A 212 8.07 -26.31 7.39
C ILE A 212 9.58 -26.44 7.56
N GLN A 213 10.28 -26.80 6.49
CA GLN A 213 11.71 -26.53 6.32
C GLN A 213 11.91 -25.58 5.11
N GLY A 214 12.52 -24.42 5.38
CA GLY A 214 13.06 -23.48 4.39
C GLY A 214 12.06 -22.53 3.72
N LYS A 215 12.04 -21.23 4.09
CA LYS A 215 11.16 -20.25 3.43
C LYS A 215 11.81 -18.88 3.17
N LYS A 216 12.42 -18.73 1.98
CA LYS A 216 12.31 -17.47 1.23
C LYS A 216 10.98 -17.55 0.46
N TRP A 217 9.96 -16.84 0.93
CA TRP A 217 8.60 -16.95 0.38
C TRP A 217 8.52 -16.28 -1.01
N SER A 218 7.63 -16.73 -1.89
CA SER A 218 7.49 -16.26 -3.28
C SER A 218 6.67 -14.97 -3.39
N ASP A 219 6.60 -14.39 -4.59
CA ASP A 219 5.79 -13.18 -4.84
C ASP A 219 4.28 -13.41 -4.60
N ASP A 220 3.82 -14.67 -4.65
CA ASP A 220 2.43 -15.06 -4.36
C ASP A 220 2.12 -15.20 -2.87
N THR A 221 3.03 -14.78 -1.98
CA THR A 221 2.78 -14.82 -0.54
C THR A 221 1.58 -13.96 -0.19
N LYS A 222 0.59 -14.57 0.48
CA LYS A 222 -0.55 -13.89 1.06
C LYS A 222 -0.35 -13.79 2.57
N VAL A 223 -0.66 -12.62 3.11
CA VAL A 223 -0.52 -12.35 4.54
C VAL A 223 -1.87 -11.90 5.08
N LYS A 224 -2.23 -12.34 6.29
CA LYS A 224 -3.49 -11.99 6.93
C LYS A 224 -3.27 -11.69 8.41
N PHE A 225 -3.75 -10.55 8.87
CA PHE A 225 -3.87 -10.24 10.30
C PHE A 225 -5.33 -10.35 10.71
N ARG A 226 -5.59 -10.94 11.87
CA ARG A 226 -6.94 -11.16 12.37
C ARG A 226 -6.98 -10.84 13.85
N VAL A 227 -7.85 -9.91 14.26
CA VAL A 227 -8.04 -9.58 15.68
C VAL A 227 -8.71 -10.73 16.41
N ILE A 228 -8.45 -10.86 17.71
CA ILE A 228 -9.07 -11.93 18.52
C ILE A 228 -10.54 -11.59 18.86
N CYS A 229 -10.86 -10.31 19.03
CA CYS A 229 -12.19 -9.84 19.41
C CYS A 229 -12.56 -8.59 18.59
N LYS A 230 -13.71 -8.58 17.90
CA LYS A 230 -14.13 -7.40 17.11
C LYS A 230 -14.41 -6.19 17.99
N ARG A 231 -14.99 -6.39 19.18
CA ARG A 231 -15.29 -5.31 20.14
C ARG A 231 -14.07 -4.55 20.62
N SER A 232 -12.85 -5.05 20.40
CA SER A 232 -11.61 -4.29 20.65
C SER A 232 -11.51 -3.04 19.76
N HIS A 233 -12.19 -3.03 18.61
CA HIS A 233 -12.21 -1.89 17.70
C HIS A 233 -13.34 -0.89 17.97
N ASP A 234 -14.38 -1.29 18.70
CA ASP A 234 -15.54 -0.43 18.93
C ASP A 234 -15.17 0.90 19.57
N HIS A 235 -15.75 1.96 19.01
CA HIS A 235 -15.70 3.27 19.62
C HIS A 235 -16.54 3.30 20.91
N PRO A 236 -16.02 3.85 22.03
CA PRO A 236 -16.72 3.85 23.32
C PRO A 236 -18.07 4.58 23.29
N ASN A 237 -18.24 5.51 22.35
CA ASN A 237 -19.47 6.28 22.15
C ASN A 237 -20.33 5.78 20.96
N GLY A 238 -20.11 4.54 20.51
CA GLY A 238 -20.85 3.92 19.41
C GLY A 238 -20.37 4.32 18.00
N ILE A 239 -20.91 3.62 17.00
CA ILE A 239 -20.51 3.70 15.59
C ILE A 239 -20.65 5.09 14.97
N HIS A 240 -21.63 5.89 15.42
CA HIS A 240 -21.78 7.24 14.91
C HIS A 240 -20.61 8.14 15.31
N ALA A 241 -20.17 8.07 16.57
CA ALA A 241 -19.01 8.82 17.03
C ALA A 241 -17.71 8.33 16.35
N GLU A 242 -17.62 7.03 16.06
CA GLU A 242 -16.55 6.44 15.26
C GLU A 242 -16.47 7.08 13.86
N TYR A 243 -17.62 7.14 13.16
CA TYR A 243 -17.72 7.77 11.85
C TYR A 243 -17.31 9.24 11.89
N LEU A 244 -17.74 10.00 12.89
CA LEU A 244 -17.38 11.42 13.03
C LEU A 244 -15.87 11.62 13.25
N ALA A 245 -15.24 10.76 14.05
CA ALA A 245 -13.80 10.79 14.27
C ALA A 245 -13.03 10.44 12.97
N TRP A 246 -13.44 9.37 12.29
CA TRP A 246 -12.88 8.96 11.01
C TRP A 246 -13.06 10.02 9.93
N TYR A 247 -14.25 10.62 9.82
CA TYR A 247 -14.55 11.69 8.87
C TYR A 247 -13.61 12.88 9.06
N LYS A 248 -13.33 13.26 10.31
CA LYS A 248 -12.40 14.36 10.61
C LYS A 248 -10.97 14.02 10.22
N GLU A 249 -10.55 12.77 10.42
CA GLU A 249 -9.23 12.29 10.01
C GLU A 249 -9.08 12.22 8.48
N GLU A 250 -10.10 11.75 7.77
CA GLU A 250 -10.07 11.57 6.31
C GLU A 250 -10.27 12.89 5.55
N THR A 251 -11.01 13.85 6.13
CA THR A 251 -11.35 15.12 5.47
C THR A 251 -10.64 16.34 6.03
N GLY A 252 -9.99 16.22 7.19
CA GLY A 252 -9.40 17.32 7.94
C GLY A 252 -10.44 18.26 8.59
N LYS A 253 -11.74 17.93 8.51
CA LYS A 253 -12.85 18.84 8.82
C LYS A 253 -13.89 18.19 9.72
N ALA A 254 -14.58 18.99 10.53
CA ALA A 254 -15.72 18.51 11.30
C ALA A 254 -16.88 18.16 10.36
N HIS A 255 -17.64 17.11 10.71
CA HIS A 255 -18.86 16.74 10.01
C HIS A 255 -19.96 17.79 10.23
N ALA A 256 -20.85 17.95 9.25
CA ALA A 256 -21.93 18.93 9.27
C ALA A 256 -23.07 18.47 10.20
N SER A 257 -22.95 18.65 11.51
CA SER A 257 -24.07 18.43 12.43
C SER A 257 -24.47 19.72 13.17
N GLY A 258 -25.76 20.09 13.14
CA GLY A 258 -26.33 21.24 13.87
C GLY A 258 -26.16 22.61 13.17
N GLU A 259 -26.33 23.71 13.92
CA GLU A 259 -26.27 25.10 13.42
C GLU A 259 -24.91 25.49 12.77
N GLN A 260 -23.87 24.67 12.95
CA GLN A 260 -22.55 24.82 12.30
C GLN A 260 -22.47 24.17 10.90
N GLY A 261 -23.58 23.58 10.39
CA GLY A 261 -23.63 22.82 9.14
C GLY A 261 -23.39 23.63 7.86
N PHE A 262 -23.40 24.96 7.91
CA PHE A 262 -23.19 25.80 6.74
C PHE A 262 -21.77 25.67 6.16
N GLU A 263 -20.72 25.79 6.98
CA GLU A 263 -19.32 25.67 6.54
C GLU A 263 -19.01 24.29 5.94
N ALA A 264 -19.50 23.22 6.56
CA ALA A 264 -19.29 21.86 6.07
C ALA A 264 -20.09 21.56 4.78
N TRP A 265 -21.31 22.10 4.65
CA TRP A 265 -22.06 22.05 3.38
C TRP A 265 -21.37 22.83 2.26
N PHE A 266 -20.88 24.06 2.54
CA PHE A 266 -20.09 24.85 1.59
C PHE A 266 -18.83 24.12 1.13
N VAL A 267 -18.19 23.38 2.04
CA VAL A 267 -17.04 22.54 1.71
C VAL A 267 -17.38 21.36 0.82
N ASN A 268 -18.51 20.66 1.05
CA ASN A 268 -18.95 19.59 0.16
C ASN A 268 -19.24 20.14 -1.24
N LEU A 269 -19.73 21.37 -1.36
CA LEU A 269 -19.85 22.08 -2.63
C LEU A 269 -18.49 22.47 -3.24
N GLN A 270 -17.55 22.96 -2.43
CA GLN A 270 -16.25 23.45 -2.92
C GLN A 270 -15.29 22.33 -3.32
N TYR A 271 -15.22 21.26 -2.53
CA TYR A 271 -14.32 20.13 -2.74
C TYR A 271 -15.03 18.91 -3.35
N GLY A 272 -16.36 18.98 -3.51
CA GLY A 272 -17.19 18.03 -4.23
C GLY A 272 -17.24 16.64 -3.60
N PHE A 273 -17.15 16.49 -2.28
CA PHE A 273 -17.29 15.19 -1.61
C PHE A 273 -18.76 14.80 -1.50
N ASP A 274 -19.04 13.55 -1.85
CA ASP A 274 -20.33 12.94 -1.58
C ASP A 274 -20.30 12.27 -0.20
N GLU A 275 -21.17 12.73 0.70
CA GLU A 275 -21.30 12.18 2.05
C GLU A 275 -21.66 10.69 2.01
N HIS A 276 -22.45 10.28 1.02
CA HIS A 276 -22.79 8.87 0.82
C HIS A 276 -21.55 8.04 0.49
N LEU A 277 -20.67 8.52 -0.40
CA LEU A 277 -19.42 7.82 -0.74
C LEU A 277 -18.49 7.68 0.46
N LEU A 278 -18.37 8.73 1.29
CA LEU A 278 -17.55 8.69 2.50
C LEU A 278 -18.14 7.72 3.54
N ARG A 279 -19.47 7.69 3.69
CA ARG A 279 -20.14 6.77 4.60
C ARG A 279 -19.95 5.31 4.16
N THR A 280 -20.18 5.00 2.89
CA THR A 280 -19.94 3.66 2.33
C THR A 280 -18.48 3.24 2.49
N LYS A 281 -17.53 4.15 2.27
CA LYS A 281 -16.11 3.89 2.49
C LYS A 281 -15.81 3.50 3.93
N PHE A 282 -16.37 4.25 4.89
CA PHE A 282 -16.23 3.96 6.31
C PHE A 282 -16.77 2.57 6.67
N ASP A 283 -17.99 2.24 6.25
CA ASP A 283 -18.64 0.97 6.60
C ASP A 283 -17.88 -0.25 6.04
N ILE A 284 -17.38 -0.17 4.80
CA ILE A 284 -16.55 -1.23 4.18
C ILE A 284 -15.22 -1.39 4.91
N ILE A 285 -14.49 -0.29 5.14
CA ILE A 285 -13.18 -0.35 5.80
C ILE A 285 -13.31 -0.87 7.23
N ARG A 286 -14.32 -0.40 7.97
CA ARG A 286 -14.60 -0.87 9.34
C ARG A 286 -14.81 -2.37 9.40
N THR A 287 -15.58 -2.91 8.45
CA THR A 287 -15.87 -4.35 8.36
C THR A 287 -14.59 -5.16 8.12
N LEU A 288 -13.76 -4.72 7.17
CA LEU A 288 -12.55 -5.44 6.75
C LEU A 288 -11.39 -5.31 7.75
N ASN A 289 -11.33 -4.24 8.55
CA ASN A 289 -10.23 -3.97 9.48
C ASN A 289 -10.10 -4.99 10.63
N THR A 290 -11.09 -5.86 10.83
CA THR A 290 -11.02 -6.96 11.81
C THR A 290 -10.21 -8.16 11.30
N SER A 291 -10.08 -8.31 9.97
CA SER A 291 -9.39 -9.43 9.34
C SER A 291 -8.76 -9.00 8.01
N LEU A 292 -7.68 -8.24 8.07
CA LEU A 292 -7.06 -7.62 6.90
C LEU A 292 -6.11 -8.58 6.17
N LYS A 293 -6.35 -8.76 4.88
CA LYS A 293 -5.51 -9.55 3.95
C LYS A 293 -4.60 -8.62 3.14
N PHE A 294 -3.42 -9.08 2.78
CA PHE A 294 -2.40 -8.32 2.05
C PHE A 294 -1.83 -9.12 0.89
N SER A 295 -1.54 -8.42 -0.21
CA SER A 295 -0.81 -8.94 -1.37
C SER A 295 0.43 -8.09 -1.64
N ARG A 296 1.50 -8.68 -2.20
CA ARG A 296 2.77 -7.97 -2.38
C ARG A 296 2.63 -6.81 -3.39
N LEU A 297 3.27 -5.68 -3.09
CA LEU A 297 3.34 -4.52 -3.98
C LEU A 297 4.76 -4.33 -4.49
N HIS A 298 4.92 -4.48 -5.80
CA HIS A 298 6.16 -4.17 -6.48
C HIS A 298 6.10 -2.78 -7.10
N LEU A 299 7.08 -1.95 -6.77
CA LEU A 299 7.27 -0.66 -7.42
C LEU A 299 8.12 -0.84 -8.68
N PRO A 300 7.82 -0.07 -9.74
CA PRO A 300 8.65 -0.07 -10.94
C PRO A 300 10.02 0.52 -10.63
N THR A 301 11.05 0.01 -11.30
CA THR A 301 12.42 0.55 -11.22
C THR A 301 12.59 1.70 -12.19
N ASN A 302 13.54 2.60 -11.92
CA ASN A 302 13.90 3.68 -12.84
C ASN A 302 14.27 3.11 -14.23
N GLN A 303 13.83 3.80 -15.28
CA GLN A 303 14.04 3.40 -16.67
C GLN A 303 14.67 4.56 -17.45
N ASN A 304 15.76 4.27 -18.16
CA ASN A 304 16.40 5.26 -19.03
C ASN A 304 15.50 5.60 -20.22
N GLY A 305 15.57 6.83 -20.73
CA GLY A 305 14.86 7.18 -21.97
C GLY A 305 13.40 7.63 -21.80
N LYS A 306 12.84 7.56 -20.57
CA LYS A 306 11.43 7.87 -20.33
C LYS A 306 11.21 9.37 -20.12
N ILE A 307 10.04 9.86 -20.56
CA ILE A 307 9.63 11.27 -20.43
C ILE A 307 9.41 11.68 -18.97
N ILE A 308 8.99 10.73 -18.14
CA ILE A 308 8.86 10.85 -16.69
C ILE A 308 9.18 9.48 -16.08
N GLN A 309 9.91 9.41 -14.97
CA GLN A 309 10.22 8.11 -14.37
C GLN A 309 8.95 7.39 -13.87
N PRO A 310 8.88 6.06 -14.01
CA PRO A 310 7.76 5.31 -13.43
C PRO A 310 7.76 5.44 -11.90
N GLY A 311 6.65 5.10 -11.25
CA GLY A 311 6.53 5.19 -9.80
C GLY A 311 5.12 5.48 -9.33
N LEU A 312 5.00 5.87 -8.05
CA LEU A 312 3.72 6.22 -7.44
C LEU A 312 3.43 7.71 -7.59
N PHE A 313 2.17 8.02 -7.89
CA PHE A 313 1.65 9.38 -8.01
C PHE A 313 0.33 9.48 -7.26
N LYS A 314 0.13 10.58 -6.54
CA LYS A 314 -1.17 11.01 -6.03
C LYS A 314 -1.90 11.70 -7.18
N GLY A 315 -3.19 11.45 -7.38
CA GLY A 315 -4.00 11.97 -8.47
C GLY A 315 -5.38 12.42 -8.01
N THR A 316 -5.93 13.50 -8.58
CA THR A 316 -7.30 13.96 -8.25
C THR A 316 -8.36 13.19 -9.04
N TYR A 317 -9.34 12.62 -8.35
CA TYR A 317 -10.45 11.83 -8.91
C TYR A 317 -11.82 12.40 -8.54
N GLY A 318 -11.99 13.71 -8.72
CA GLY A 318 -13.27 14.35 -8.48
C GLY A 318 -13.80 14.10 -7.08
N ALA A 319 -15.05 13.62 -6.98
CA ALA A 319 -15.75 13.42 -5.71
C ALA A 319 -15.15 12.36 -4.80
N HIS A 320 -14.36 11.45 -5.36
CA HIS A 320 -13.67 10.40 -4.62
C HIS A 320 -12.41 10.93 -3.90
N GLY A 321 -11.93 12.13 -4.28
CA GLY A 321 -10.81 12.79 -3.64
C GLY A 321 -9.48 12.51 -4.33
N ILE A 322 -8.45 12.20 -3.54
CA ILE A 322 -7.11 11.87 -4.06
C ILE A 322 -6.94 10.36 -4.00
N GLU A 323 -6.50 9.79 -5.12
CA GLU A 323 -6.10 8.39 -5.21
C GLU A 323 -4.62 8.25 -5.54
N ILE A 324 -4.02 7.13 -5.18
CA ILE A 324 -2.64 6.78 -5.53
C ILE A 324 -2.66 5.87 -6.73
N VAL A 325 -1.90 6.22 -7.76
CA VAL A 325 -1.70 5.41 -8.97
C VAL A 325 -0.24 5.03 -9.11
N LYS A 326 0.02 3.86 -9.70
CA LYS A 326 1.34 3.39 -10.10
C LYS A 326 1.47 3.54 -11.61
N LEU A 327 2.35 4.46 -12.04
CA LEU A 327 2.74 4.64 -13.43
C LEU A 327 3.87 3.68 -13.78
N ASP A 328 3.72 2.95 -14.88
CA ASP A 328 4.73 2.07 -15.46
C ASP A 328 4.69 2.13 -17.00
N TYR A 329 5.64 1.48 -17.66
CA TYR A 329 5.77 1.49 -19.12
C TYR A 329 5.72 0.08 -19.69
N ASP A 330 4.90 -0.11 -20.73
CA ASP A 330 4.94 -1.29 -21.58
C ASP A 330 5.86 -0.95 -22.77
N VAL A 331 7.08 -1.51 -22.74
CA VAL A 331 8.11 -1.24 -23.76
C VAL A 331 7.73 -1.84 -25.11
N ASP A 332 7.05 -2.99 -25.11
CA ASP A 332 6.72 -3.71 -26.34
C ASP A 332 5.59 -3.00 -27.10
N LYS A 333 4.63 -2.42 -26.38
CA LYS A 333 3.53 -1.64 -26.97
C LYS A 333 3.85 -0.17 -27.16
N ASN A 334 4.97 0.31 -26.60
CA ASN A 334 5.29 1.73 -26.51
C ASN A 334 4.18 2.54 -25.83
N GLU A 335 3.71 2.04 -24.68
CA GLU A 335 2.62 2.64 -23.91
C GLU A 335 3.07 2.99 -22.49
N ALA A 336 2.45 4.02 -21.90
CA ALA A 336 2.50 4.24 -20.47
C ALA A 336 1.17 3.84 -19.83
N ASN A 337 1.23 3.12 -18.72
CA ASN A 337 0.06 2.58 -18.02
C ASN A 337 0.05 3.07 -16.57
N ALA A 338 -1.09 3.59 -16.11
CA ALA A 338 -1.31 3.89 -14.70
C ALA A 338 -2.33 2.93 -14.12
N ILE A 339 -1.98 2.27 -13.01
CA ILE A 339 -2.85 1.36 -12.26
C ILE A 339 -3.21 1.99 -10.92
N LYS A 340 -4.46 1.89 -10.51
CA LYS A 340 -4.91 2.35 -9.19
C LYS A 340 -4.34 1.47 -8.08
N ILE A 341 -3.67 2.10 -7.13
CA ILE A 341 -3.18 1.46 -5.90
C ILE A 341 -4.16 1.72 -4.76
N THR A 342 -4.71 2.93 -4.71
CA THR A 342 -6.00 3.18 -4.07
C THR A 342 -7.03 3.46 -5.15
N GLY A 343 -8.28 3.12 -4.88
CA GLY A 343 -9.36 3.32 -5.83
C GLY A 343 -10.68 3.62 -5.15
N ASP A 344 -11.73 3.49 -5.94
CA ASP A 344 -13.08 3.85 -5.54
C ASP A 344 -14.09 2.85 -6.11
N PRO A 345 -15.37 2.90 -5.68
CA PRO A 345 -16.37 1.96 -6.16
C PRO A 345 -16.62 2.00 -7.69
N ASN A 346 -16.21 3.07 -8.39
CA ASN A 346 -16.36 3.18 -9.83
C ASN A 346 -15.18 2.57 -10.57
N VAL A 347 -13.94 2.87 -10.18
CA VAL A 347 -12.73 2.22 -10.70
C VAL A 347 -11.89 1.75 -9.51
N PRO A 348 -11.98 0.44 -9.17
CA PRO A 348 -11.32 -0.15 -8.00
C PRO A 348 -9.79 -0.08 -8.02
N ALA A 349 -9.20 -0.22 -6.84
CA ALA A 349 -7.77 -0.51 -6.72
C ALA A 349 -7.42 -1.83 -7.41
N GLY A 350 -6.30 -1.86 -8.13
CA GLY A 350 -5.86 -2.98 -8.96
C GLY A 350 -6.18 -2.78 -10.45
N GLU A 351 -7.19 -1.98 -10.78
CA GLU A 351 -7.56 -1.69 -12.16
C GLU A 351 -6.67 -0.63 -12.79
N TRP A 352 -6.50 -0.69 -14.11
CA TRP A 352 -5.86 0.37 -14.85
C TRP A 352 -6.79 1.59 -14.93
N THR A 353 -6.23 2.79 -14.85
CA THR A 353 -6.99 4.05 -14.90
C THR A 353 -6.60 4.88 -16.10
N LEU A 354 -5.35 4.81 -16.55
CA LEU A 354 -4.86 5.50 -17.75
C LEU A 354 -4.03 4.54 -18.60
N ASN A 355 -4.23 4.59 -19.91
CA ASN A 355 -3.40 3.95 -20.93
C ASN A 355 -3.03 5.01 -21.98
N ILE A 356 -1.73 5.21 -22.22
CA ILE A 356 -1.22 6.32 -23.03
C ILE A 356 -0.44 5.78 -24.21
N ASP A 357 -0.78 6.23 -25.41
CA ASP A 357 -0.05 5.95 -26.64
C ASP A 357 1.14 6.91 -26.77
N LEU A 358 2.36 6.38 -26.60
CA LEU A 358 3.59 7.18 -26.70
C LEU A 358 4.10 7.33 -28.14
N SER A 359 3.45 6.70 -29.12
CA SER A 359 3.85 6.78 -30.54
C SER A 359 3.43 8.09 -31.22
N ARG A 360 2.47 8.82 -30.62
CA ARG A 360 1.85 10.02 -31.21
C ARG A 360 1.97 11.25 -30.29
N PRO A 361 3.18 11.85 -30.16
CA PRO A 361 3.33 13.12 -29.45
C PRO A 361 2.62 14.27 -30.18
N MET A 362 2.05 15.21 -29.42
CA MET A 362 1.29 16.36 -29.92
C MET A 362 1.95 17.71 -29.58
N GLN A 363 1.77 18.70 -30.45
CA GLN A 363 2.14 20.10 -30.22
C GLN A 363 0.99 21.05 -30.49
N LEU A 364 0.43 21.64 -29.44
CA LEU A 364 -0.78 22.45 -29.56
C LEU A 364 -0.52 23.91 -29.19
N THR A 365 -0.99 24.81 -30.03
CA THR A 365 -1.08 26.24 -29.71
C THR A 365 -2.17 26.50 -28.65
N LEU A 366 -2.09 27.63 -27.94
CA LEU A 366 -3.12 28.02 -26.98
C LEU A 366 -4.52 28.19 -27.62
N ALA A 367 -4.58 28.50 -28.92
CA ALA A 367 -5.83 28.63 -29.65
C ALA A 367 -6.53 27.28 -29.84
N GLN A 368 -5.76 26.22 -30.18
CA GLN A 368 -6.25 24.85 -30.30
C GLN A 368 -6.70 24.27 -28.94
N GLN A 369 -6.14 24.75 -27.83
CA GLN A 369 -6.47 24.29 -26.48
C GLN A 369 -7.69 24.99 -25.86
N LYS A 370 -8.39 25.86 -26.62
CA LYS A 370 -9.41 26.75 -26.05
C LYS A 370 -10.69 26.02 -25.62
N ARG A 371 -11.20 25.10 -26.43
CA ARG A 371 -12.43 24.34 -26.15
C ARG A 371 -12.16 22.84 -26.26
N LEU A 372 -12.92 22.06 -25.50
CA LEU A 372 -12.76 20.61 -25.50
C LEU A 372 -13.10 19.97 -26.85
N ALA A 373 -14.10 20.50 -27.55
CA ALA A 373 -14.43 20.07 -28.92
C ALA A 373 -13.25 20.27 -29.88
N ASP A 374 -12.51 21.37 -29.73
CA ASP A 374 -11.33 21.64 -30.57
C ASP A 374 -10.20 20.63 -30.33
N LEU A 375 -10.20 19.91 -29.20
CA LEU A 375 -9.23 18.85 -28.90
C LEU A 375 -9.69 17.47 -29.41
N GLN A 376 -10.99 17.20 -29.43
CA GLN A 376 -11.55 15.93 -29.90
C GLN A 376 -11.32 15.72 -31.40
N ASP A 377 -11.28 16.81 -32.16
CA ASP A 377 -11.10 16.80 -33.62
C ASP A 377 -9.63 16.73 -34.06
N ILE A 378 -8.67 16.69 -33.11
CA ILE A 378 -7.23 16.65 -33.41
C ILE A 378 -6.81 15.19 -33.61
N ASP A 379 -6.76 14.74 -34.86
CA ASP A 379 -6.35 13.38 -35.23
C ASP A 379 -4.91 13.30 -35.81
N ILE A 380 -4.24 14.44 -35.99
CA ILE A 380 -2.92 14.50 -36.64
C ILE A 380 -1.83 14.78 -35.61
N PRO A 381 -0.76 13.96 -35.53
CA PRO A 381 0.42 14.34 -34.78
C PRO A 381 1.15 15.47 -35.53
N ASP A 382 1.29 16.63 -34.89
CA ASP A 382 2.07 17.76 -35.41
C ASP A 382 3.60 17.49 -35.38
N ILE A 383 4.02 16.38 -34.76
CA ILE A 383 5.41 15.91 -34.69
C ILE A 383 5.54 14.54 -35.38
N SER A 384 6.66 14.30 -36.07
CA SER A 384 7.00 12.98 -36.59
C SER A 384 6.99 11.91 -35.48
N PRO A 385 6.34 10.74 -35.67
CA PRO A 385 6.28 9.65 -34.66
C PRO A 385 7.64 9.10 -34.22
N GLN A 386 8.72 9.56 -34.84
CA GLN A 386 10.09 9.08 -34.64
C GLN A 386 10.94 9.98 -33.71
N ILE A 387 10.41 11.11 -33.21
CA ILE A 387 11.16 11.95 -32.28
C ILE A 387 11.26 11.26 -30.92
N PRO A 388 12.46 11.07 -30.35
CA PRO A 388 12.62 10.55 -28.99
C PRO A 388 11.84 11.40 -27.98
N PRO A 389 11.22 10.82 -26.94
CA PRO A 389 10.44 11.59 -25.97
C PRO A 389 11.19 12.78 -25.35
N GLN A 390 12.51 12.65 -25.20
CA GLN A 390 13.40 13.64 -24.59
C GLN A 390 13.69 14.85 -25.48
N GLU A 391 13.41 14.73 -26.78
CA GLU A 391 13.61 15.79 -27.78
C GLU A 391 12.29 16.51 -28.13
N ILE A 392 11.18 16.13 -27.50
CA ILE A 392 9.90 16.83 -27.65
C ILE A 392 10.08 18.26 -27.08
N PRO A 393 9.82 19.30 -27.89
CA PRO A 393 9.96 20.67 -27.40
C PRO A 393 8.86 21.00 -26.39
N PRO A 394 9.16 21.74 -25.31
CA PRO A 394 8.13 22.22 -24.39
C PRO A 394 7.10 23.12 -25.09
N GLN A 395 5.87 23.12 -24.58
CA GLN A 395 4.75 23.84 -25.19
C GLN A 395 3.87 24.53 -24.12
N PRO A 396 3.18 25.62 -24.48
CA PRO A 396 2.21 26.22 -23.56
C PRO A 396 1.06 25.25 -23.27
N PHE A 397 0.52 25.32 -22.07
CA PHE A 397 -0.61 24.48 -21.65
C PHE A 397 -1.72 25.35 -21.05
N LYS A 398 -2.95 25.02 -21.41
CA LYS A 398 -4.14 25.57 -20.78
C LYS A 398 -5.24 24.50 -20.75
N ILE A 399 -5.95 24.43 -19.62
CA ILE A 399 -7.13 23.59 -19.49
C ILE A 399 -8.26 24.18 -20.36
N PRO A 400 -8.90 23.37 -21.22
CA PRO A 400 -9.98 23.85 -22.08
C PRO A 400 -11.16 24.39 -21.29
N ALA A 401 -11.82 25.41 -21.84
CA ALA A 401 -13.01 25.99 -21.23
C ALA A 401 -14.11 24.92 -21.05
N GLY A 402 -14.73 24.90 -19.87
CA GLY A 402 -15.79 23.95 -19.51
C GLY A 402 -15.30 22.64 -18.90
N CYS A 403 -13.98 22.44 -18.76
CA CYS A 403 -13.46 21.34 -17.95
C CYS A 403 -13.55 21.68 -16.45
N MET A 404 -14.04 20.73 -15.67
CA MET A 404 -13.97 20.79 -14.21
C MET A 404 -12.52 20.55 -13.77
N GLU A 405 -11.99 21.46 -12.97
CA GLU A 405 -10.64 21.40 -12.40
C GLU A 405 -10.75 21.67 -10.90
N ARG A 406 -10.12 20.82 -10.09
CA ARG A 406 -10.09 20.97 -8.62
C ARG A 406 -8.72 21.39 -8.09
N ALA A 407 -7.70 21.41 -8.94
CA ALA A 407 -6.36 21.82 -8.58
C ALA A 407 -6.22 23.35 -8.61
N LYS A 408 -5.47 23.92 -7.66
CA LYS A 408 -5.26 25.38 -7.57
C LYS A 408 -4.10 25.86 -8.46
N ASP A 409 -3.04 25.05 -8.56
CA ASP A 409 -1.77 25.45 -9.16
C ASP A 409 -1.38 24.55 -10.33
N VAL A 410 -2.12 24.64 -11.44
CA VAL A 410 -1.79 23.89 -12.66
C VAL A 410 -0.73 24.63 -13.49
N PRO A 411 0.37 23.96 -13.88
CA PRO A 411 1.41 24.58 -14.70
C PRO A 411 0.87 25.10 -16.04
N SER A 412 1.34 26.27 -16.47
CA SER A 412 0.93 26.90 -17.75
C SER A 412 1.74 26.43 -18.97
N SER A 413 2.61 25.43 -18.80
CA SER A 413 3.40 24.81 -19.86
C SER A 413 3.66 23.34 -19.53
N CYS A 414 3.90 22.53 -20.56
CA CYS A 414 4.18 21.10 -20.43
C CYS A 414 5.36 20.70 -21.33
N ILE A 415 6.08 19.65 -20.95
CA ILE A 415 7.23 19.14 -21.71
C ILE A 415 6.81 18.16 -22.80
N ALA A 416 5.67 17.48 -22.63
CA ALA A 416 5.12 16.59 -23.65
C ALA A 416 3.61 16.40 -23.47
N ARG A 417 2.96 16.01 -24.57
CA ARG A 417 1.52 15.75 -24.62
C ARG A 417 1.23 14.57 -25.55
N PHE A 418 0.36 13.67 -25.13
CA PHE A 418 0.05 12.42 -25.84
C PHE A 418 -1.45 12.11 -25.79
N HIS A 419 -1.91 11.29 -26.73
CA HIS A 419 -3.25 10.72 -26.65
C HIS A 419 -3.24 9.60 -25.62
N GLY A 420 -4.38 9.40 -24.98
CA GLY A 420 -4.58 8.27 -24.10
C GLY A 420 -6.05 8.02 -23.86
N HIS A 421 -6.30 6.96 -23.10
CA HIS A 421 -7.62 6.54 -22.71
C HIS A 421 -7.66 6.43 -21.19
N GLY A 422 -8.74 6.94 -20.61
CA GLY A 422 -9.04 6.77 -19.20
C GLY A 422 -10.09 5.69 -19.00
N GLN A 423 -9.93 4.81 -18.02
CA GLN A 423 -10.98 3.85 -17.67
C GLN A 423 -12.06 4.55 -16.84
N ILE A 424 -13.32 4.28 -17.18
CA ILE A 424 -14.50 4.75 -16.45
C ILE A 424 -15.50 3.61 -16.29
N ALA A 425 -16.28 3.63 -15.23
CA ALA A 425 -17.38 2.68 -15.04
C ALA A 425 -18.48 3.28 -14.15
N GLY A 426 -19.66 2.65 -14.17
CA GLY A 426 -20.71 2.90 -13.21
C GLY A 426 -20.33 2.51 -11.79
N HIS A 427 -21.21 2.77 -10.83
CA HIS A 427 -20.99 2.35 -9.44
C HIS A 427 -20.82 0.83 -9.35
N ALA A 428 -19.98 0.37 -8.42
CA ALA A 428 -19.58 -1.04 -8.28
C ALA A 428 -18.89 -1.61 -9.54
N PHE A 429 -18.12 -0.77 -10.23
CA PHE A 429 -17.40 -1.12 -11.47
C PHE A 429 -18.30 -1.67 -12.58
N ASP A 430 -19.57 -1.22 -12.62
CA ASP A 430 -20.54 -1.69 -13.61
C ASP A 430 -20.24 -1.16 -15.02
N ASN A 431 -20.32 -2.04 -16.01
CA ASN A 431 -20.08 -1.75 -17.44
C ASN A 431 -18.82 -0.89 -17.70
N PRO A 432 -17.61 -1.39 -17.37
CA PRO A 432 -16.38 -0.64 -17.53
C PRO A 432 -16.10 -0.37 -19.01
N SER A 433 -15.68 0.85 -19.29
CA SER A 433 -15.38 1.34 -20.63
C SER A 433 -14.23 2.33 -20.61
N THR A 434 -13.88 2.86 -21.77
CA THR A 434 -12.75 3.78 -21.92
C THR A 434 -13.19 5.08 -22.54
N THR A 435 -12.72 6.20 -22.01
CA THR A 435 -12.97 7.53 -22.56
C THR A 435 -11.69 8.12 -23.13
N PRO A 436 -11.71 8.77 -24.31
CA PRO A 436 -10.52 9.41 -24.86
C PRO A 436 -10.08 10.59 -23.99
N GLY A 437 -8.78 10.87 -24.01
CA GLY A 437 -8.18 11.93 -23.25
C GLY A 437 -6.78 12.29 -23.71
N HIS A 438 -6.28 13.42 -23.19
CA HIS A 438 -4.91 13.85 -23.42
C HIS A 438 -4.12 13.70 -22.13
N TRP A 439 -2.97 13.05 -22.20
CA TRP A 439 -1.97 13.02 -21.14
C TRP A 439 -0.98 14.15 -21.33
N ILE A 440 -0.68 14.88 -20.25
CA ILE A 440 0.13 16.09 -20.27
C ILE A 440 1.24 15.95 -19.23
N VAL A 441 2.49 15.86 -19.67
CA VAL A 441 3.63 15.76 -18.74
C VAL A 441 4.15 17.17 -18.46
N PHE A 442 4.14 17.61 -17.21
CA PHE A 442 4.58 18.95 -16.85
C PHE A 442 6.06 18.98 -16.50
N ASN A 443 6.51 18.02 -15.70
CA ASN A 443 7.90 17.83 -15.29
C ASN A 443 8.10 16.39 -14.76
N GLU A 444 9.27 16.09 -14.21
CA GLU A 444 9.63 14.77 -13.67
C GLU A 444 8.72 14.29 -12.51
N ASP A 445 7.99 15.20 -11.87
CA ASP A 445 7.19 14.92 -10.68
C ASP A 445 5.71 15.18 -10.84
N SER A 446 5.26 15.67 -12.00
CA SER A 446 3.85 15.91 -12.24
C SER A 446 3.42 15.75 -13.69
N PHE A 447 2.20 15.24 -13.83
CA PHE A 447 1.48 15.15 -15.08
C PHE A 447 0.00 15.42 -14.86
N GLY A 448 -0.74 15.61 -15.93
CA GLY A 448 -2.18 15.78 -15.93
C GLY A 448 -2.86 14.89 -16.97
N PHE A 449 -4.16 14.73 -16.83
CA PHE A 449 -5.01 14.03 -17.79
C PHE A 449 -6.32 14.79 -17.99
N ILE A 450 -6.66 15.07 -19.24
CA ILE A 450 -7.96 15.65 -19.62
C ILE A 450 -8.88 14.51 -20.02
N TRP A 451 -9.95 14.32 -19.26
CA TRP A 451 -11.02 13.35 -19.53
C TRP A 451 -12.07 14.01 -20.43
N MET A 452 -12.10 13.66 -21.71
CA MET A 452 -12.88 14.41 -22.69
C MET A 452 -14.39 14.28 -22.48
N GLU A 453 -14.91 13.07 -22.29
CA GLU A 453 -16.37 12.88 -22.14
C GLU A 453 -16.86 13.32 -20.77
N LEU A 454 -16.00 13.22 -19.74
CA LEU A 454 -16.30 13.70 -18.39
C LEU A 454 -16.15 15.22 -18.24
N ARG A 455 -15.56 15.90 -19.25
CA ARG A 455 -15.20 17.32 -19.19
C ARG A 455 -14.48 17.65 -17.89
N SER A 456 -13.43 16.89 -17.59
CA SER A 456 -12.73 16.97 -16.30
C SER A 456 -11.22 16.95 -16.51
N PHE A 457 -10.48 17.59 -15.60
CA PHE A 457 -9.03 17.56 -15.55
C PHE A 457 -8.56 16.96 -14.23
N SER A 458 -7.73 15.94 -14.32
CA SER A 458 -7.01 15.37 -13.19
C SER A 458 -5.54 15.77 -13.24
N ILE A 459 -5.00 16.24 -12.11
CA ILE A 459 -3.55 16.42 -11.94
C ILE A 459 -2.99 15.30 -11.08
N TYR A 460 -1.73 14.98 -11.31
CA TYR A 460 -0.97 13.94 -10.64
C TYR A 460 0.37 14.49 -10.15
N SER A 461 0.75 14.14 -8.91
CA SER A 461 2.00 14.54 -8.28
C SER A 461 2.72 13.34 -7.67
N ARG A 462 4.01 13.22 -7.92
CA ARG A 462 4.84 12.09 -7.49
C ARG A 462 4.85 11.96 -5.97
N VAL A 463 4.73 10.72 -5.50
CA VAL A 463 4.99 10.34 -4.10
C VAL A 463 6.47 10.51 -3.82
N LYS A 464 6.82 11.32 -2.82
CA LYS A 464 8.22 11.67 -2.47
C LYS A 464 8.79 10.82 -1.36
N GLU A 465 7.91 10.13 -0.64
CA GLU A 465 8.23 9.18 0.40
C GLU A 465 9.08 8.04 -0.18
N THR A 466 10.06 7.61 0.61
CA THR A 466 10.89 6.46 0.28
C THR A 466 10.41 5.26 1.06
N PHE A 467 10.36 4.11 0.38
CA PHE A 467 9.96 2.84 0.98
C PHE A 467 11.16 1.90 0.93
N SER A 468 11.43 1.23 2.05
CA SER A 468 12.56 0.31 2.25
C SER A 468 12.18 -1.14 2.08
#